data_AF-A0A954T7F6-F1
#
_entry.id   AF-A0A954T7F6-F1
#
_cell.length_a   1.000
_cell.length_b   1.000
_cell.length_c   1.000
_cell.angle_alpha   90.00
_cell.angle_beta   90.00
_cell.angle_gamma   90.00
#
_symmetry.space_group_name_H-M   'P 1'
#
loop_
_entity.id
_entity.type
_entity.pdbx_description
1 polymer ?
#
loop_
_entity_poly.entity_id
_entity_poly.type
_entity_poly.pdbx_seq_one_letter_code
_entity_poly.pdbx_strand_id
1 'polypeptide(L)'
;MMKCRRLYPWFMTLALIAVASQLTLAEWSPPETLDDLPSLADLPELMTFADGSPVHNAVDWERRRDELKAMIQYYEYGHLPPRPDQVTFEDHTTGPIANCEGTEERLTLVIGSQDQLRMRIAVYKPHTDGKLPVIIREEHALGHIEEVPSILARGYLFVEFAREDLDPDEPDVIGRA
;
A
#
# COMPACT_ATOMS: atom_id res chain seq x y z
N MET A 1 70.44 -33.28 -36.98
CA MET A 1 70.69 -31.94 -36.38
C MET A 1 69.45 -31.09 -36.54
N MET A 2 69.08 -30.41 -35.47
CA MET A 2 67.76 -29.81 -35.20
C MET A 2 67.35 -28.70 -36.16
N LYS A 3 66.05 -28.66 -36.48
CA LYS A 3 65.14 -27.52 -36.25
C LYS A 3 63.73 -27.88 -36.73
N CYS A 4 62.75 -27.87 -35.82
CA CYS A 4 61.39 -27.52 -36.20
C CYS A 4 60.66 -26.90 -35.00
N ARG A 5 60.45 -25.58 -35.08
CA ARG A 5 59.57 -24.78 -34.21
C ARG A 5 58.14 -24.90 -34.75
N ARG A 6 57.16 -25.19 -33.90
CA ARG A 6 55.74 -24.80 -34.07
C ARG A 6 55.17 -24.52 -32.67
N LEU A 7 54.96 -23.26 -32.32
CA LEU A 7 53.73 -22.45 -32.52
C LEU A 7 52.61 -22.88 -31.54
N TYR A 8 52.55 -22.17 -30.41
CA TYR A 8 51.41 -22.18 -29.47
C TYR A 8 50.22 -21.45 -30.11
N PRO A 9 49.02 -22.03 -30.16
CA PRO A 9 47.83 -21.26 -30.48
C PRO A 9 47.31 -20.55 -29.23
N TRP A 10 47.19 -19.24 -29.40
CA TRP A 10 46.39 -18.28 -28.64
C TRP A 10 45.06 -18.88 -28.17
N PHE A 11 44.83 -18.97 -26.86
CA PHE A 11 43.47 -18.98 -26.31
C PHE A 11 42.97 -17.53 -26.30
N MET A 12 42.22 -17.13 -27.33
CA MET A 12 41.37 -15.93 -27.28
C MET A 12 40.08 -16.31 -26.52
N THR A 13 40.02 -15.98 -25.24
CA THR A 13 38.76 -15.94 -24.49
C THR A 13 37.97 -14.70 -24.93
N LEU A 14 36.96 -14.90 -25.78
CA LEU A 14 35.94 -13.91 -26.05
C LEU A 14 35.05 -13.79 -24.80
N ALA A 15 35.27 -12.76 -23.98
CA ALA A 15 34.33 -12.40 -22.91
C ALA A 15 33.13 -11.71 -23.57
N LEU A 16 32.00 -12.42 -23.66
CA LEU A 16 30.71 -11.84 -24.00
C LEU A 16 30.31 -10.92 -22.84
N ILE A 17 30.55 -9.61 -22.96
CA ILE A 17 29.96 -8.62 -22.06
C ILE A 17 28.50 -8.48 -22.50
N ALA A 18 27.61 -9.19 -21.82
CA ALA A 18 26.18 -8.90 -21.88
C ALA A 18 25.98 -7.52 -21.22
N VAL A 19 25.90 -6.47 -22.04
CA VAL A 19 25.35 -5.20 -21.60
C VAL A 19 23.87 -5.44 -21.39
N ALA A 20 23.48 -5.79 -20.16
CA ALA A 20 22.11 -5.65 -19.74
C ALA A 20 21.82 -4.15 -19.80
N SER A 21 21.11 -3.70 -20.84
CA SER A 21 20.47 -2.39 -20.84
C SER A 21 19.57 -2.35 -19.63
N GLN A 22 20.06 -1.75 -18.55
CA GLN A 22 19.20 -1.25 -17.50
C GLN A 22 18.37 -0.16 -18.18
N LEU A 23 17.19 -0.53 -18.68
CA LEU A 23 16.12 0.44 -18.87
C LEU A 23 15.85 0.96 -17.46
N THR A 24 16.52 2.05 -17.11
CA THR A 24 16.10 2.90 -16.01
C THR A 24 14.73 3.41 -16.42
N LEU A 25 13.69 2.71 -15.98
CA LEU A 25 12.33 3.19 -16.07
C LEU A 25 12.30 4.45 -15.22
N ALA A 26 12.25 5.61 -15.89
CA ALA A 26 12.14 6.88 -15.20
C ALA A 26 10.83 6.86 -14.41
N GLU A 27 10.94 6.90 -13.07
CA GLU A 27 9.81 7.18 -12.21
C GLU A 27 9.30 8.59 -12.53
N TRP A 28 7.98 8.78 -12.52
CA TRP A 28 7.42 10.12 -12.72
C TRP A 28 8.01 11.09 -11.69
N SER A 29 8.37 12.27 -12.16
CA SER A 29 8.95 13.33 -11.36
C SER A 29 8.02 14.55 -11.41
N PRO A 30 7.87 15.29 -10.31
CA PRO A 30 7.07 16.51 -10.31
C PRO A 30 7.69 17.56 -11.24
N PRO A 31 6.87 18.45 -11.82
CA PRO A 31 7.37 19.58 -12.60
C PRO A 31 8.22 20.50 -11.72
N GLU A 32 9.27 21.11 -12.29
CA GLU A 32 10.11 22.05 -11.56
C GLU A 32 9.37 23.37 -11.28
N THR A 33 8.54 23.79 -12.22
CA THR A 33 7.76 25.04 -12.14
C THR A 33 6.32 24.84 -12.60
N LEU A 34 5.44 25.78 -12.22
CA LEU A 34 4.04 25.77 -12.68
C LEU A 34 3.91 25.97 -14.19
N ASP A 35 4.87 26.65 -14.81
CA ASP A 35 4.87 26.89 -16.27
C ASP A 35 5.16 25.61 -17.07
N ASP A 36 5.72 24.58 -16.42
CA ASP A 36 5.96 23.27 -17.04
C ASP A 36 4.70 22.39 -17.09
N LEU A 37 3.61 22.80 -16.43
CA LEU A 37 2.36 22.04 -16.44
C LEU A 37 1.63 22.19 -17.77
N PRO A 38 1.29 21.08 -18.46
CA PRO A 38 0.53 21.16 -19.69
C PRO A 38 -0.89 21.66 -19.40
N SER A 39 -1.40 22.54 -20.26
CA SER A 39 -2.82 22.85 -20.28
C SER A 39 -3.59 21.64 -20.80
N LEU A 40 -4.41 21.04 -19.93
CA LEU A 40 -5.29 19.92 -20.27
C LEU A 40 -6.71 20.43 -20.39
N ALA A 41 -7.28 20.36 -21.60
CA ALA A 41 -8.68 20.73 -21.85
C ALA A 41 -9.66 19.65 -21.39
N ASP A 42 -9.21 18.40 -21.40
CA ASP A 42 -9.99 17.21 -21.07
C ASP A 42 -9.35 16.46 -19.89
N LEU A 43 -10.02 15.40 -19.42
CA LEU A 43 -9.47 14.53 -18.39
C LEU A 43 -8.18 13.84 -18.87
N PRO A 44 -7.18 13.64 -17.99
CA PRO A 44 -5.96 12.91 -18.34
C PRO A 44 -6.26 11.50 -18.86
N GLU A 45 -5.59 11.11 -19.93
CA GLU A 45 -5.73 9.77 -20.50
C GLU A 45 -5.18 8.70 -19.54
N LEU A 46 -6.04 7.77 -19.12
CA LEU A 46 -5.70 6.75 -18.13
C LEU A 46 -4.67 5.73 -18.67
N MET A 47 -4.79 5.38 -19.95
CA MET A 47 -3.97 4.36 -20.62
C MET A 47 -2.76 4.95 -21.36
N THR A 48 -2.27 6.09 -20.88
CA THR A 48 -1.09 6.79 -21.40
C THR A 48 -0.21 7.20 -20.22
N PHE A 49 1.09 6.91 -20.28
CA PHE A 49 2.09 7.37 -19.31
C PHE A 49 2.33 8.89 -19.45
N ALA A 50 2.90 9.57 -18.45
CA ALA A 50 3.18 11.01 -18.56
C ALA A 50 4.18 11.37 -19.67
N ASP A 51 5.02 10.43 -20.09
CA ASP A 51 5.91 10.61 -21.24
C ASP A 51 5.19 10.50 -22.60
N GLY A 52 3.88 10.24 -22.59
CA GLY A 52 3.04 10.09 -23.78
C GLY A 52 3.01 8.69 -24.37
N SER A 53 3.77 7.74 -23.83
CA SER A 53 3.75 6.35 -24.31
C SER A 53 2.45 5.62 -23.87
N PRO A 54 1.95 4.67 -24.68
CA PRO A 54 0.72 3.94 -24.37
C PRO A 54 0.92 2.80 -23.35
N VAL A 55 -0.12 2.53 -22.56
CA VAL A 55 -0.25 1.36 -21.68
C VAL A 55 -0.96 0.24 -22.43
N HIS A 56 -0.29 -0.88 -22.69
CA HIS A 56 -0.86 -1.94 -23.55
C HIS A 56 -1.27 -3.22 -22.81
N ASN A 57 -0.68 -3.49 -21.65
CA ASN A 57 -0.84 -4.76 -20.95
C ASN A 57 -0.76 -4.58 -19.43
N ALA A 58 -0.94 -5.68 -18.70
CA ALA A 58 -0.94 -5.66 -17.23
C ALA A 58 0.41 -5.21 -16.62
N VAL A 59 1.53 -5.51 -17.27
CA VAL A 59 2.86 -5.09 -16.78
C VAL A 59 3.04 -3.57 -16.96
N ASP A 60 2.57 -3.02 -18.07
CA ASP A 60 2.53 -1.57 -18.27
C ASP A 60 1.59 -0.90 -17.26
N TRP A 61 0.46 -1.54 -16.96
CA TRP A 61 -0.50 -1.03 -15.98
C TRP A 61 0.09 -0.98 -14.57
N GLU A 62 0.87 -1.97 -14.15
CA GLU A 62 1.57 -1.92 -12.86
C GLU A 62 2.46 -0.69 -12.75
N ARG A 63 3.22 -0.39 -13.81
CA ARG A 63 4.04 0.82 -13.90
C ARG A 63 3.21 2.10 -13.88
N ARG A 64 2.13 2.16 -14.67
CA ARG A 64 1.22 3.32 -14.72
C ARG A 64 0.56 3.56 -13.36
N ARG A 65 0.21 2.49 -12.65
CA ARG A 65 -0.37 2.56 -11.31
C ARG A 65 0.60 3.21 -10.32
N ASP A 66 1.89 2.88 -10.38
CA ASP A 66 2.89 3.49 -9.51
C ASP A 66 3.11 4.97 -9.84
N GLU A 67 3.07 5.32 -11.13
CA GLU A 67 3.07 6.70 -11.61
C GLU A 67 1.90 7.53 -11.05
N LEU A 68 0.68 6.99 -11.14
CA LEU A 68 -0.53 7.64 -10.63
C LEU A 68 -0.49 7.80 -9.10
N LYS A 69 0.02 6.80 -8.36
CA LYS A 69 0.22 6.94 -6.91
C LYS A 69 1.20 8.06 -6.57
N ALA A 70 2.26 8.24 -7.35
CA ALA A 70 3.23 9.31 -7.12
C ALA A 70 2.58 10.69 -7.37
N MET A 71 1.82 10.83 -8.45
CA MET A 71 1.07 12.06 -8.76
C MET A 71 0.05 12.39 -7.66
N ILE A 72 -0.77 11.42 -7.25
CA ILE A 72 -1.81 11.60 -6.21
C ILE A 72 -1.18 11.99 -4.86
N GLN A 73 -0.06 11.38 -4.48
CA GLN A 73 0.65 11.75 -3.26
C GLN A 73 1.27 13.16 -3.35
N TYR A 74 1.75 13.56 -4.52
CA TYR A 74 2.34 14.89 -4.68
C TYR A 74 1.29 16.01 -4.73
N TYR A 75 0.20 15.81 -5.47
CA TYR A 75 -0.79 16.86 -5.74
C TYR A 75 -1.97 16.89 -4.76
N GLU A 76 -2.37 15.77 -4.17
CA GLU A 76 -3.66 15.67 -3.48
C GLU A 76 -3.55 15.28 -2.01
N TYR A 77 -3.02 14.09 -1.71
CA TYR A 77 -3.09 13.54 -0.35
C TYR A 77 -1.81 13.68 0.48
N GLY A 78 -0.71 14.16 -0.11
CA GLY A 78 0.60 14.13 0.53
C GLY A 78 1.27 12.76 0.47
N HIS A 79 2.53 12.70 0.89
CA HIS A 79 3.33 11.47 0.85
C HIS A 79 2.95 10.51 1.98
N LEU A 80 2.73 9.24 1.61
CA LEU A 80 2.52 8.18 2.58
C LEU A 80 3.79 8.02 3.44
N PRO A 81 3.69 7.97 4.77
CA PRO A 81 4.85 7.68 5.62
C PRO A 81 5.42 6.29 5.30
N PRO A 82 6.70 6.03 5.65
CA PRO A 82 7.27 4.71 5.52
C PRO A 82 6.46 3.69 6.33
N ARG A 83 6.51 2.43 5.88
CA ARG A 83 5.88 1.33 6.61
C ARG A 83 6.42 1.32 8.05
N PRO A 84 5.54 1.21 9.08
CA PRO A 84 5.99 1.12 10.45
C PRO A 84 6.83 -0.14 10.67
N ASP A 85 7.91 -0.01 11.43
CA ASP A 85 8.81 -1.14 11.76
C ASP A 85 8.12 -2.18 12.63
N GLN A 86 7.18 -1.74 13.47
CA GLN A 86 6.48 -2.58 14.42
C GLN A 86 5.03 -2.14 14.59
N VAL A 87 4.11 -3.11 14.70
CA VAL A 87 2.74 -2.89 15.15
C VAL A 87 2.47 -3.88 16.28
N THR A 88 2.18 -3.36 17.47
CA THR A 88 1.76 -4.14 18.66
C THR A 88 0.32 -3.80 19.02
N PHE A 89 -0.21 -4.43 20.06
CA PHE A 89 -1.53 -4.08 20.60
C PHE A 89 -1.54 -4.13 22.12
N GLU A 90 -2.49 -3.39 22.70
CA GLU A 90 -2.80 -3.41 24.13
C GLU A 90 -4.29 -3.17 24.38
N ASP A 91 -4.69 -3.06 25.65
CA ASP A 91 -6.09 -2.88 26.08
C ASP A 91 -7.07 -3.89 25.46
N HIS A 92 -6.59 -5.13 25.26
CA HIS A 92 -7.36 -6.18 24.60
C HIS A 92 -8.44 -6.73 25.52
N THR A 93 -9.69 -6.57 25.10
CA THR A 93 -10.87 -7.09 25.77
C THR A 93 -11.69 -7.93 24.80
N THR A 94 -12.37 -8.95 25.32
CA THR A 94 -13.23 -9.83 24.52
C THR A 94 -14.56 -10.02 25.23
N GLY A 95 -15.67 -9.98 24.48
CA GLY A 95 -17.00 -10.16 25.02
C GLY A 95 -17.98 -10.73 23.99
N PRO A 96 -19.16 -11.19 24.43
CA PRO A 96 -20.23 -11.61 23.54
C PRO A 96 -20.85 -10.40 22.83
N ILE A 97 -21.35 -10.61 21.61
CA ILE A 97 -22.15 -9.61 20.92
C ILE A 97 -23.62 -9.80 21.33
N ALA A 98 -24.31 -8.71 21.68
CA ALA A 98 -25.72 -8.80 22.07
C ALA A 98 -26.57 -9.34 20.91
N ASN A 99 -27.38 -10.38 21.19
CA ASN A 99 -28.28 -11.02 20.23
C ASN A 99 -27.61 -11.58 18.97
N CYS A 100 -26.31 -11.90 19.02
CA CYS A 100 -25.57 -12.44 17.89
C CYS A 100 -24.61 -13.55 18.33
N GLU A 101 -24.57 -14.64 17.55
CA GLU A 101 -23.61 -15.73 17.75
C GLU A 101 -22.22 -15.31 17.26
N GLY A 102 -21.46 -14.69 18.17
CA GLY A 102 -20.09 -14.27 17.92
C GLY A 102 -19.48 -13.51 19.08
N THR A 103 -18.21 -13.16 18.91
CA THR A 103 -17.43 -12.38 19.88
C THR A 103 -17.02 -11.05 19.29
N GLU A 104 -17.04 -10.02 20.12
CA GLU A 104 -16.39 -8.75 19.89
C GLU A 104 -15.05 -8.74 20.65
N GLU A 105 -13.98 -8.41 19.95
CA GLU A 105 -12.68 -8.09 20.55
C GLU A 105 -12.41 -6.60 20.36
N ARG A 106 -12.17 -5.84 21.43
CA ARG A 106 -11.67 -4.46 21.34
C ARG A 106 -10.21 -4.42 21.73
N LEU A 107 -9.40 -3.71 20.97
CA LEU A 107 -7.97 -3.54 21.25
C LEU A 107 -7.45 -2.22 20.67
N THR A 108 -6.35 -1.72 21.23
CA THR A 108 -5.64 -0.55 20.72
C THR A 108 -4.40 -1.02 19.99
N LEU A 109 -4.31 -0.77 18.68
CA LEU A 109 -3.07 -0.93 17.92
C LEU A 109 -2.09 0.16 18.32
N VAL A 110 -0.85 -0.22 18.58
CA VAL A 110 0.28 0.69 18.81
C VAL A 110 1.21 0.54 17.62
N ILE A 111 1.22 1.56 16.76
CA ILE A 111 1.97 1.61 15.52
C ILE A 111 3.29 2.33 15.78
N GLY A 112 4.39 1.62 15.57
CA GLY A 112 5.75 2.11 15.73
C GLY A 112 6.03 3.28 14.79
N SER A 113 6.07 4.47 15.37
CA SER A 113 6.51 5.73 14.78
C SER A 113 7.29 6.52 15.84
N GLN A 114 7.91 7.64 15.48
CA GLN A 114 8.63 8.48 16.46
C GLN A 114 7.76 8.85 17.67
N ASP A 115 6.46 9.05 17.45
CA ASP A 115 5.50 9.45 18.48
C ASP A 115 4.55 8.33 18.94
N GLN A 116 4.69 7.10 18.43
CA GLN A 116 3.80 5.94 18.66
C GLN A 116 2.31 6.24 18.42
N LEU A 117 1.87 6.05 17.18
CA LEU A 117 0.47 6.25 16.79
C LEU A 117 -0.41 5.15 17.39
N ARG A 118 -1.56 5.54 17.95
CA ARG A 118 -2.49 4.63 18.63
C ARG A 118 -3.79 4.61 17.86
N MET A 119 -4.36 3.43 17.63
CA MET A 119 -5.61 3.30 16.90
C MET A 119 -6.47 2.22 17.53
N ARG A 120 -7.63 2.59 18.05
CA ARG A 120 -8.60 1.65 18.58
C ARG A 120 -9.27 0.92 17.43
N ILE A 121 -9.43 -0.39 17.60
CA ILE A 121 -10.16 -1.24 16.68
C ILE A 121 -11.16 -2.13 17.42
N ALA A 122 -12.23 -2.50 16.74
CA ALA A 122 -13.15 -3.55 17.15
C ALA A 122 -13.15 -4.66 16.10
N VAL A 123 -13.02 -5.91 16.54
CA VAL A 123 -13.00 -7.10 15.69
C VAL A 123 -14.18 -7.99 16.06
N TYR A 124 -15.08 -8.19 15.13
CA TYR A 124 -16.26 -9.05 15.27
C TYR A 124 -16.03 -10.38 14.56
N LYS A 125 -16.24 -11.48 15.29
CA LYS A 125 -15.89 -12.83 14.84
C LYS A 125 -17.08 -13.78 15.03
N PRO A 126 -17.45 -14.56 14.01
CA PRO A 126 -18.40 -15.65 14.19
C PRO A 126 -17.74 -16.83 14.92
N HIS A 127 -18.53 -17.63 15.62
CA HIS A 127 -18.07 -18.88 16.27
C HIS A 127 -17.84 -20.00 15.25
N THR A 128 -16.80 -19.86 14.43
CA THR A 128 -16.39 -20.86 13.45
C THR A 128 -14.87 -20.99 13.44
N ASP A 129 -14.39 -22.21 13.19
CA ASP A 129 -12.96 -22.47 13.02
C ASP A 129 -12.49 -22.11 11.60
N GLY A 130 -11.20 -21.78 11.47
CA GLY A 130 -10.54 -21.56 10.19
C GLY A 130 -10.33 -20.09 9.82
N LYS A 131 -9.76 -19.88 8.63
CA LYS A 131 -9.55 -18.53 8.07
C LYS A 131 -10.85 -18.08 7.42
N LEU A 132 -11.25 -16.84 7.70
CA LEU A 132 -12.43 -16.24 7.11
C LEU A 132 -12.03 -14.98 6.32
N PRO A 133 -12.81 -14.59 5.30
CA PRO A 133 -12.67 -13.27 4.68
C PRO A 133 -12.92 -12.16 5.71
N VAL A 134 -12.22 -11.03 5.56
CA VAL A 134 -12.29 -9.88 6.47
C VAL A 134 -12.83 -8.67 5.71
N ILE A 135 -13.84 -8.02 6.28
CA ILE A 135 -14.28 -6.69 5.87
C ILE A 135 -13.73 -5.69 6.89
N ILE A 136 -13.09 -4.63 6.40
CA ILE A 136 -12.53 -3.56 7.23
C ILE A 136 -13.27 -2.26 6.89
N ARG A 137 -13.71 -1.55 7.92
CA ARG A 137 -14.40 -0.26 7.80
C ARG A 137 -13.76 0.77 8.72
N GLU A 138 -13.64 2.00 8.22
CA GLU A 138 -13.33 3.17 9.03
C GLU A 138 -14.60 3.70 9.68
N GLU A 139 -14.51 4.13 10.93
CA GLU A 139 -15.62 4.77 11.64
C GLU A 139 -15.16 5.97 12.45
N HIS A 140 -16.07 6.90 12.72
CA HIS A 140 -15.85 7.97 13.70
C HIS A 140 -15.73 7.38 15.12
N ALA A 141 -16.60 6.44 15.49
CA ALA A 141 -16.60 5.78 16.79
C ALA A 141 -16.86 4.28 16.63
N LEU A 142 -16.22 3.45 17.46
CA LEU A 142 -16.41 2.00 17.40
C LEU A 142 -17.77 1.58 17.98
N GLY A 143 -18.30 0.47 17.47
CA GLY A 143 -19.48 -0.18 18.06
C GLY A 143 -20.77 -0.01 17.26
N HIS A 144 -20.67 0.20 15.95
CA HIS A 144 -21.83 0.16 15.06
C HIS A 144 -22.20 -1.30 14.78
N ILE A 145 -23.11 -1.83 15.59
CA ILE A 145 -23.41 -3.28 15.67
C ILE A 145 -24.62 -3.73 14.86
N GLU A 146 -25.31 -2.86 14.12
CA GLU A 146 -26.60 -3.20 13.49
C GLU A 146 -26.44 -4.22 12.35
N GLU A 147 -25.38 -4.06 11.56
CA GLU A 147 -25.01 -4.88 10.43
C GLU A 147 -24.21 -6.13 10.82
N VAL A 148 -23.56 -6.09 11.99
CA VAL A 148 -22.65 -7.15 12.47
C VAL A 148 -23.30 -8.53 12.41
N PRO A 149 -24.54 -8.77 12.90
CA PRO A 149 -25.17 -10.08 12.81
C PRO A 149 -25.29 -10.60 11.38
N SER A 150 -25.61 -9.73 10.42
CA SER A 150 -25.75 -10.11 9.01
C SER A 150 -24.42 -10.46 8.35
N ILE A 151 -23.35 -9.77 8.74
CA ILE A 151 -21.98 -10.02 8.25
C ILE A 151 -21.45 -11.34 8.83
N LEU A 152 -21.58 -11.52 10.14
CA LEU A 152 -21.11 -12.73 10.84
C LEU A 152 -21.87 -13.98 10.39
N ALA A 153 -23.19 -13.89 10.20
CA ALA A 153 -24.01 -15.01 9.71
C ALA A 153 -23.60 -15.50 8.30
N ARG A 154 -22.88 -14.67 7.54
CA ARG A 154 -22.32 -15.02 6.21
C ARG A 154 -20.88 -15.52 6.27
N GLY A 155 -20.30 -15.64 7.47
CA GLY A 155 -18.96 -16.19 7.67
C GLY A 155 -17.82 -15.22 7.39
N TYR A 156 -18.03 -13.91 7.60
CA TYR A 156 -16.99 -12.89 7.51
C TYR A 156 -16.51 -12.45 8.90
N LEU A 157 -15.23 -12.12 9.05
CA LEU A 157 -14.83 -11.19 10.12
C LEU A 157 -15.20 -9.78 9.69
N PHE A 158 -15.53 -8.97 10.68
CA PHE A 158 -15.72 -7.54 10.50
C PHE A 158 -14.79 -6.78 11.43
N VAL A 159 -14.10 -5.78 10.90
CA VAL A 159 -13.17 -4.94 11.66
C VAL A 159 -13.57 -3.49 11.47
N GLU A 160 -13.75 -2.79 12.58
CA GLU A 160 -13.87 -1.34 12.61
C GLU A 160 -12.58 -0.74 13.19
N PHE A 161 -12.15 0.39 12.66
CA PHE A 161 -11.12 1.21 13.29
C PHE A 161 -11.59 2.66 13.41
N ALA A 162 -11.26 3.31 14.52
CA ALA A 162 -11.62 4.70 14.76
C ALA A 162 -10.68 5.62 13.99
N ARG A 163 -11.13 6.23 12.88
CA ARG A 163 -10.26 7.08 12.04
C ARG A 163 -9.74 8.31 12.78
N GLU A 164 -10.54 8.85 13.70
CA GLU A 164 -10.22 10.07 14.45
C GLU A 164 -9.11 9.85 15.50
N ASP A 165 -8.77 8.60 15.81
CA ASP A 165 -7.57 8.31 16.61
C ASP A 165 -6.28 8.66 15.85
N LEU A 166 -6.34 8.67 14.51
CA LEU A 166 -5.21 9.01 13.65
C LEU A 166 -5.16 10.51 13.34
N ASP A 167 -6.32 11.07 12.98
CA ASP A 167 -6.48 12.48 12.62
C ASP A 167 -7.95 12.88 12.89
N PRO A 168 -8.21 13.67 13.94
CA PRO A 168 -9.55 14.17 14.25
C PRO A 168 -10.12 14.99 13.09
N ASP A 169 -11.41 14.84 12.81
CA ASP A 169 -12.09 15.56 11.74
C ASP A 169 -12.46 17.00 12.16
N GLU A 170 -11.45 17.74 12.61
CA GLU A 170 -11.56 19.10 13.12
C GLU A 170 -10.63 20.03 12.34
N PRO A 171 -11.10 21.21 11.88
CA PRO A 171 -10.35 22.06 10.95
C PRO A 171 -9.02 22.61 11.50
N ASP A 172 -8.90 22.68 12.83
CA ASP A 172 -7.74 23.26 13.52
C ASP A 172 -6.92 22.22 14.30
N VAL A 173 -7.22 20.93 14.14
CA VAL A 173 -6.47 19.82 14.74
C VAL A 173 -5.64 19.16 13.65
N ILE A 174 -4.36 18.93 13.93
CA ILE A 174 -3.44 18.28 12.99
C ILE A 174 -2.83 17.07 13.70
N GLY A 175 -3.13 15.89 13.16
CA GLY A 175 -2.62 14.63 13.68
C GLY A 175 -3.39 14.14 14.90
N ARG A 176 -2.89 13.06 15.52
CA ARG A 176 -3.61 12.29 16.55
C ARG A 176 -4.25 13.12 17.68
N ALA A 177 -5.40 12.64 18.15
CA ALA A 177 -5.98 13.01 19.44
C ALA A 177 -5.24 12.38 20.64
#